data_AF-A0A627FDD4-F1
#
_entry.id   AF-A0A627FDD4-F1
#
_cell.length_a   1.000
_cell.length_b   1.000
_cell.length_c   1.000
_cell.angle_alpha   90.00
_cell.angle_beta   90.00
_cell.angle_gamma   90.00
#
_symmetry.space_group_name_H-M   'P 1'
#
loop_
_entity.id
_entity.type
_entity.pdbx_description
1 polymer ?
#
loop_
_entity_poly.entity_id
_entity_poly.type
_entity_poly.pdbx_seq_one_letter_code
_entity_poly.pdbx_strand_id
1 'polypeptide(L)'
;MEEVKLYVELVGVDPASDADIRIARRESTSWHKDIVAELINQVLDESEAFMGAQGLEGLHVYDVMLGIGLTSSGIWPGFSLEPDTISRISACGASLDFDPYIDVVPAHTCDIKTLDDFTVIFSAQGFHQQRSVIATRGLREYGDATDIFIFQVFKDALKYHNDNSLRVFRKKQSALTLYARFYQAKSGCEESCTSCQELCTRPGFHLPREVFIRLNAAQARFVYWPFEKRRLPVW
;
A
#
# COMPACT_ATOMS: atom_id res chain seq x y z
N MET A 1 17.29 21.47 4.01
CA MET A 1 16.12 21.30 3.13
C MET A 1 16.05 19.82 2.85
N GLU A 2 14.95 19.17 3.24
CA GLU A 2 14.77 17.73 3.00
C GLU A 2 14.74 17.50 1.49
N GLU A 3 15.67 16.70 0.96
CA GLU A 3 15.66 16.34 -0.46
C GLU A 3 14.65 15.20 -0.63
N VAL A 4 13.60 15.45 -1.41
CA VAL A 4 12.55 14.47 -1.72
C VAL A 4 12.62 14.18 -3.21
N LYS A 5 12.62 12.89 -3.56
CA LYS A 5 12.41 12.41 -4.92
C LYS A 5 11.30 11.37 -4.86
N LEU A 6 10.10 11.78 -5.24
CA LEU A 6 8.94 10.92 -5.34
C LEU A 6 8.60 10.74 -6.82
N TYR A 7 8.34 9.51 -7.22
CA TYR A 7 7.71 9.25 -8.51
C TYR A 7 6.59 8.22 -8.36
N VAL A 8 5.62 8.33 -9.25
CA VAL A 8 4.62 7.30 -9.52
C VAL A 8 4.66 7.00 -11.00
N GLU A 9 4.67 5.74 -11.38
CA GLU A 9 4.60 5.32 -12.77
C GLU A 9 3.67 4.12 -12.96
N LEU A 10 3.05 4.05 -14.14
CA LEU A 10 2.37 2.85 -14.61
C LEU A 10 3.24 2.22 -15.69
N VAL A 11 3.69 1.01 -15.42
CA VAL A 11 4.46 0.17 -16.35
C VAL A 11 3.65 -1.07 -16.68
N GLY A 12 4.00 -1.74 -17.77
CA GLY A 12 3.38 -3.00 -18.19
C GLY A 12 4.22 -3.67 -19.25
N VAL A 13 3.69 -4.73 -19.85
CA VAL A 13 4.28 -5.48 -20.94
C VAL A 13 3.42 -5.27 -22.20
N ASP A 14 4.03 -4.86 -23.31
CA ASP A 14 3.30 -4.73 -24.58
C ASP A 14 2.87 -6.11 -25.10
N PRO A 15 1.57 -6.41 -25.23
CA PRO A 15 1.10 -7.73 -25.67
C PRO A 15 1.51 -8.09 -27.10
N ALA A 16 1.92 -7.11 -27.92
CA ALA A 16 2.37 -7.37 -29.29
C ALA A 16 3.86 -7.75 -29.37
N SER A 17 4.69 -7.17 -28.51
CA SER A 17 6.15 -7.29 -28.58
C SER A 17 6.80 -7.98 -27.38
N ASP A 18 6.05 -8.22 -26.32
CA ASP A 18 6.52 -8.74 -25.02
C ASP A 18 7.58 -7.83 -24.34
N ALA A 19 7.67 -6.58 -24.78
CA ALA A 19 8.62 -5.62 -24.24
C ALA A 19 8.03 -4.87 -23.03
N ASP A 20 8.88 -4.58 -22.04
CA ASP A 20 8.52 -3.68 -20.95
C ASP A 20 8.25 -2.27 -21.51
N ILE A 21 7.09 -1.72 -21.15
CA ILE A 21 6.68 -0.37 -21.51
C ILE A 21 6.38 0.47 -20.27
N ARG A 22 6.72 1.75 -20.36
CA ARG A 22 6.23 2.77 -19.44
C ARG A 22 5.09 3.51 -20.11
N ILE A 23 3.91 3.44 -19.52
CA ILE A 23 2.69 4.06 -20.05
C ILE A 23 2.61 5.52 -19.59
N ALA A 24 2.83 5.77 -18.31
CA ALA A 24 2.80 7.11 -17.74
C ALA A 24 3.73 7.21 -16.52
N ARG A 25 4.25 8.42 -16.25
CA ARG A 25 5.08 8.71 -15.08
C ARG A 25 4.90 10.16 -14.64
N ARG A 26 4.83 10.36 -13.33
CA ARG A 26 4.82 11.67 -12.68
C ARG A 26 5.80 11.70 -11.52
N GLU A 27 6.38 12.86 -11.31
CA GLU A 27 7.42 13.07 -10.31
C GLU A 27 7.09 14.29 -9.46
N SER A 28 7.55 14.28 -8.22
CA SER A 28 7.46 15.41 -7.30
C SER A 28 8.72 15.51 -6.45
N THR A 29 9.08 16.75 -6.13
CA THR A 29 10.15 17.09 -5.18
C THR A 29 9.61 17.60 -3.84
N SER A 30 8.30 17.49 -3.63
CA SER A 30 7.61 17.90 -2.40
C SER A 30 6.87 16.73 -1.78
N TRP A 31 6.69 16.79 -0.45
CA TRP A 31 5.91 15.81 0.31
C TRP A 31 4.77 16.47 1.08
N HIS A 32 3.58 15.92 0.94
CA HIS A 32 2.42 16.17 1.80
C HIS A 32 1.54 14.92 1.82
N LYS A 33 0.59 14.86 2.75
CA LYS A 33 -0.22 13.66 3.02
C LYS A 33 -1.00 13.10 1.81
N ASP A 34 -1.29 13.92 0.80
CA ASP A 34 -2.16 13.58 -0.33
C ASP A 34 -1.37 13.37 -1.64
N ILE A 35 -0.06 13.69 -1.67
CA ILE A 35 0.74 13.74 -2.92
C ILE A 35 0.77 12.39 -3.66
N VAL A 36 0.82 11.28 -2.93
CA VAL A 36 0.86 9.95 -3.53
C VAL A 36 -0.44 9.66 -4.29
N ALA A 37 -1.60 9.98 -3.69
CA ALA A 37 -2.89 9.79 -4.33
C ALA A 37 -3.08 10.74 -5.53
N GLU A 38 -2.58 11.98 -5.44
CA GLU A 38 -2.60 12.94 -6.56
C GLU A 38 -1.77 12.44 -7.75
N LEU A 39 -0.53 12.02 -7.51
CA LEU A 39 0.36 11.51 -8.57
C LEU A 39 -0.19 10.22 -9.19
N ILE A 40 -0.76 9.30 -8.39
CA ILE A 40 -1.46 8.13 -8.92
C ILE A 40 -2.59 8.57 -9.86
N ASN A 41 -3.45 9.47 -9.43
CA ASN A 41 -4.58 9.90 -10.27
C ASN A 41 -4.12 10.58 -11.57
N GLN A 42 -3.05 11.37 -11.54
CA GLN A 42 -2.48 11.96 -12.75
C GLN A 42 -1.92 10.91 -13.71
N VAL A 43 -1.19 9.91 -13.18
CA VAL A 43 -0.69 8.77 -13.96
C VAL A 43 -1.85 7.99 -14.58
N LEU A 44 -2.95 7.80 -13.84
CA LEU A 44 -4.15 7.15 -14.36
C LEU A 44 -4.87 8.00 -15.42
N ASP A 45 -4.94 9.33 -15.27
CA ASP A 45 -5.52 10.22 -16.30
C ASP A 45 -4.76 10.09 -17.63
N GLU A 46 -3.43 10.05 -17.59
CA GLU A 46 -2.61 9.84 -18.79
C GLU A 46 -2.75 8.44 -19.37
N SER A 47 -2.82 7.43 -18.52
CA SER A 47 -2.98 6.04 -18.96
C SER A 47 -4.36 5.81 -19.59
N GLU A 48 -5.39 6.49 -19.10
CA GLU A 48 -6.72 6.52 -19.70
C GLU A 48 -6.69 7.18 -21.08
N ALA A 49 -5.99 8.33 -21.21
CA ALA A 49 -5.80 9.00 -22.49
C ALA A 49 -5.01 8.13 -23.50
N PHE A 50 -4.01 7.37 -23.03
CA PHE A 50 -3.26 6.41 -23.83
C PHE A 50 -4.16 5.32 -24.41
N MET A 51 -5.13 4.80 -23.64
CA MET A 51 -6.09 3.80 -24.11
C MET A 51 -7.24 4.35 -24.96
N GLY A 52 -7.49 5.65 -24.90
CA GLY A 52 -8.56 6.31 -25.65
C GLY A 52 -9.94 5.74 -25.28
N ALA A 53 -10.70 5.30 -26.29
CA ALA A 53 -12.08 4.85 -26.10
C ALA A 53 -12.25 3.61 -25.20
N GLN A 54 -11.18 2.82 -24.99
CA GLN A 54 -11.23 1.66 -24.08
C GLN A 54 -11.14 2.07 -22.60
N GLY A 55 -10.70 3.31 -22.32
CA GLY A 55 -10.47 3.80 -20.96
C GLY A 55 -9.49 2.93 -20.18
N LEU A 56 -9.53 3.04 -18.85
CA LEU A 56 -8.63 2.30 -17.97
C LEU A 56 -8.77 0.77 -18.07
N GLU A 57 -9.98 0.25 -18.36
CA GLU A 57 -10.22 -1.19 -18.52
C GLU A 57 -9.44 -1.78 -19.70
N GLY A 58 -9.11 -0.97 -20.70
CA GLY A 58 -8.25 -1.39 -21.81
C GLY A 58 -6.83 -1.78 -21.38
N LEU A 59 -6.36 -1.33 -20.21
CA LEU A 59 -5.00 -1.61 -19.72
C LEU A 59 -4.79 -3.06 -19.28
N HIS A 60 -5.87 -3.84 -19.10
CA HIS A 60 -5.79 -5.25 -18.68
C HIS A 60 -4.91 -6.11 -19.58
N VAL A 61 -4.78 -5.76 -20.88
CA VAL A 61 -3.97 -6.52 -21.84
C VAL A 61 -2.47 -6.29 -21.67
N TYR A 62 -2.06 -5.30 -20.88
CA TYR A 62 -0.66 -4.91 -20.67
C TYR A 62 -0.06 -5.41 -19.35
N ASP A 63 -0.79 -6.21 -18.56
CA ASP A 63 -0.36 -6.71 -17.23
C ASP A 63 0.31 -5.62 -16.36
N VAL A 64 -0.42 -4.54 -16.13
CA VAL A 64 0.17 -3.29 -15.61
C VAL A 64 0.48 -3.34 -14.11
N MET A 65 1.52 -2.60 -13.70
CA MET A 65 1.90 -2.35 -12.32
C MET A 65 2.07 -0.85 -12.07
N LEU A 66 1.50 -0.36 -10.97
CA LEU A 66 1.77 0.97 -10.42
C LEU A 66 3.01 0.89 -9.52
N GLY A 67 4.12 1.51 -9.94
CA GLY A 67 5.32 1.67 -9.13
C GLY A 67 5.33 3.02 -8.41
N ILE A 68 5.60 3.02 -7.11
CA ILE A 68 5.78 4.23 -6.30
C ILE A 68 7.17 4.18 -5.67
N GLY A 69 8.06 5.05 -6.14
CA GLY A 69 9.39 5.19 -5.54
C GLY A 69 9.51 6.48 -4.76
N LEU A 70 10.03 6.38 -3.53
CA LEU A 70 10.28 7.53 -2.67
C LEU A 70 11.71 7.48 -2.18
N THR A 71 12.53 8.49 -2.47
CA THR A 71 13.83 8.71 -1.83
C THR A 71 13.73 9.99 -1.00
N SER A 72 14.00 9.91 0.29
CA SER A 72 13.93 11.07 1.18
C SER A 72 14.77 10.92 2.45
N SER A 73 14.84 11.99 3.25
CA SER A 73 15.35 11.96 4.62
C SER A 73 14.44 12.80 5.51
N GLY A 74 14.08 12.30 6.69
CA GLY A 74 13.23 13.00 7.65
C GLY A 74 11.72 12.91 7.37
N ILE A 75 11.29 12.09 6.42
CA ILE A 75 9.89 11.99 6.02
C ILE A 75 9.23 10.73 6.59
N TRP A 76 8.03 10.90 7.14
CA TRP A 76 7.15 9.79 7.46
C TRP A 76 6.31 9.42 6.21
N PRO A 77 6.52 8.24 5.61
CA PRO A 77 5.99 7.93 4.28
C PRO A 77 4.57 7.37 4.30
N GLY A 78 3.79 7.70 5.33
CA GLY A 78 2.41 7.20 5.45
C GLY A 78 1.50 7.93 4.47
N PHE A 79 0.60 7.18 3.85
CA PHE A 79 -0.38 7.73 2.91
C PHE A 79 -1.67 6.90 2.92
N SER A 80 -2.72 7.45 2.31
CA SER A 80 -3.99 6.76 2.13
C SER A 80 -4.50 6.90 0.71
N LEU A 81 -5.23 5.88 0.25
CA LEU A 81 -5.96 5.92 -1.01
C LEU A 81 -7.45 5.84 -0.72
N GLU A 82 -8.18 6.81 -1.23
CA GLU A 82 -9.64 6.86 -1.10
C GLU A 82 -10.33 5.87 -2.07
N PRO A 83 -11.60 5.50 -1.80
CA PRO A 83 -12.33 4.54 -2.63
C PRO A 83 -12.35 4.87 -4.12
N ASP A 84 -12.37 6.15 -4.48
CA ASP A 84 -12.38 6.59 -5.88
C ASP A 84 -11.06 6.25 -6.58
N THR A 85 -9.91 6.57 -5.97
CA THR A 85 -8.59 6.17 -6.48
C THR A 85 -8.48 4.65 -6.57
N ILE A 86 -8.94 3.92 -5.55
CA ILE A 86 -8.95 2.44 -5.55
C ILE A 86 -9.81 1.87 -6.68
N SER A 87 -10.97 2.48 -6.95
CA SER A 87 -11.83 2.06 -8.05
C SER A 87 -11.12 2.21 -9.40
N ARG A 88 -10.35 3.29 -9.59
CA ARG A 88 -9.57 3.51 -10.82
C ARG A 88 -8.42 2.52 -10.95
N ILE A 89 -7.65 2.28 -9.89
CA ILE A 89 -6.59 1.26 -9.87
C ILE A 89 -7.18 -0.13 -10.18
N SER A 90 -8.32 -0.46 -9.58
CA SER A 90 -9.04 -1.72 -9.83
C SER A 90 -9.51 -1.84 -11.29
N ALA A 91 -9.94 -0.74 -11.92
CA ALA A 91 -10.37 -0.73 -13.32
C ALA A 91 -9.19 -0.92 -14.29
N CYS A 92 -7.99 -0.47 -13.93
CA CYS A 92 -6.77 -0.73 -14.70
C CYS A 92 -6.33 -2.20 -14.65
N GLY A 93 -6.77 -2.92 -13.61
CA GLY A 93 -6.23 -4.24 -13.28
C GLY A 93 -4.82 -4.22 -12.70
N ALA A 94 -4.36 -3.07 -12.19
CA ALA A 94 -2.98 -2.90 -11.75
C ALA A 94 -2.71 -3.54 -10.39
N SER A 95 -1.53 -4.15 -10.23
CA SER A 95 -0.90 -4.29 -8.92
C SER A 95 -0.23 -2.97 -8.51
N LEU A 96 0.15 -2.84 -7.24
CA LEU A 96 0.88 -1.68 -6.74
C LEU A 96 2.12 -2.13 -5.99
N ASP A 97 3.24 -1.52 -6.30
CA ASP A 97 4.49 -1.69 -5.58
C ASP A 97 4.93 -0.35 -4.99
N PHE A 98 5.28 -0.36 -3.71
CA PHE A 98 5.81 0.81 -3.02
C PHE A 98 7.18 0.50 -2.47
N ASP A 99 8.19 1.24 -2.91
CA ASP A 99 9.58 1.00 -2.58
C ASP A 99 10.27 2.28 -2.03
N PRO A 100 10.09 2.60 -0.73
CA PRO A 100 10.64 3.81 -0.14
C PRO A 100 12.06 3.61 0.38
N TYR A 101 12.98 4.49 0.03
CA TYR A 101 14.30 4.65 0.65
C TYR A 101 14.33 5.91 1.53
N ILE A 102 14.41 5.74 2.85
CA ILE A 102 14.37 6.85 3.80
C ILE A 102 15.56 6.78 4.75
N ASP A 103 16.51 7.70 4.59
CA ASP A 103 17.75 7.68 5.37
C ASP A 103 17.49 7.90 6.88
N VAL A 104 16.71 8.92 7.23
CA VAL A 104 16.29 9.20 8.61
C VAL A 104 14.78 9.10 8.73
N VAL A 105 14.28 8.08 9.42
CA VAL A 105 12.84 7.93 9.69
C VAL A 105 12.46 8.70 10.94
N PRO A 106 11.48 9.62 10.88
CA PRO A 106 10.99 10.28 12.08
C PRO A 106 10.41 9.25 13.06
N ALA A 107 10.59 9.50 14.35
CA ALA A 107 10.12 8.60 15.39
C ALA A 107 8.58 8.60 15.49
N HIS A 108 7.94 7.73 14.73
CA HIS A 108 6.49 7.50 14.80
C HIS A 108 6.18 6.27 15.63
N THR A 109 5.31 6.45 16.62
CA THR A 109 4.77 5.35 17.42
C THR A 109 3.54 4.78 16.73
N CYS A 110 3.45 3.44 16.69
CA CYS A 110 2.26 2.76 16.20
C CYS A 110 1.02 3.20 17.00
N ASP A 111 -0.08 3.52 16.33
CA ASP A 111 -1.32 3.95 17.00
C ASP A 111 -2.07 2.76 17.65
N ILE A 112 -1.81 1.53 17.19
CA ILE A 112 -2.33 0.29 17.77
C ILE A 112 -1.33 -0.40 18.69
N LYS A 113 -1.85 -1.16 19.66
CA LYS A 113 -1.02 -2.06 20.46
C LYS A 113 -0.58 -3.26 19.61
N THR A 114 0.71 -3.46 19.43
CA THR A 114 1.25 -4.59 18.65
C THR A 114 2.63 -5.02 19.13
N LEU A 115 2.91 -6.32 19.04
CA LEU A 115 4.25 -6.92 19.18
C LEU A 115 4.89 -7.24 17.82
N ASP A 116 4.10 -7.12 16.74
CA ASP A 116 4.46 -7.53 15.40
C ASP A 116 5.15 -6.38 14.65
N ASP A 117 5.99 -6.73 13.67
CA ASP A 117 6.60 -5.76 12.77
C ASP A 117 5.70 -5.40 11.61
N PHE A 118 4.84 -6.32 11.21
CA PHE A 118 3.85 -6.09 10.18
C PHE A 118 2.48 -6.49 10.71
N THR A 119 1.50 -5.61 10.59
CA THR A 119 0.12 -5.91 11.00
C THR A 119 -0.84 -5.41 9.93
N VAL A 120 -1.70 -6.29 9.47
CA VAL A 120 -2.76 -5.98 8.52
C VAL A 120 -4.08 -5.95 9.28
N ILE A 121 -4.80 -4.85 9.17
CA ILE A 121 -6.12 -4.70 9.80
C ILE A 121 -7.14 -4.35 8.72
N PHE A 122 -8.22 -5.11 8.66
CA PHE A 122 -9.45 -4.67 8.01
C PHE A 122 -10.43 -4.20 9.07
N SER A 123 -10.86 -2.95 8.98
CA SER A 123 -11.77 -2.31 9.93
C SER A 123 -12.98 -1.73 9.20
N ALA A 124 -14.10 -1.61 9.92
CA ALA A 124 -15.30 -0.96 9.41
C ALA A 124 -16.01 -0.22 10.54
N GLN A 125 -16.79 0.78 10.16
CA GLN A 125 -17.67 1.50 11.07
C GLN A 125 -18.95 0.68 11.30
N GLY A 126 -19.22 0.38 12.56
CA GLY A 126 -20.41 -0.33 13.02
C GLY A 126 -21.57 0.62 13.35
N PHE A 127 -22.60 0.05 13.97
CA PHE A 127 -23.70 0.83 14.55
C PHE A 127 -23.15 1.80 15.62
N HIS A 128 -23.71 3.02 15.71
CA HIS A 128 -23.22 4.14 16.53
C HIS A 128 -21.90 4.78 16.11
N GLN A 129 -21.52 4.66 14.83
CA GLN A 129 -20.31 5.30 14.29
C GLN A 129 -18.98 4.82 14.91
N GLN A 130 -18.98 3.78 15.72
CA GLN A 130 -17.77 3.20 16.31
C GLN A 130 -17.03 2.34 15.28
N ARG A 131 -15.71 2.55 15.15
CA ARG A 131 -14.85 1.73 14.27
C ARG A 131 -14.49 0.44 15.00
N SER A 132 -14.78 -0.70 14.37
CA SER A 132 -14.45 -2.03 14.86
C SER A 132 -13.40 -2.69 13.97
N VAL A 133 -12.50 -3.47 14.59
CA VAL A 133 -11.60 -4.37 13.86
C VAL A 133 -12.41 -5.59 13.44
N ILE A 134 -12.50 -5.81 12.12
CA ILE A 134 -13.24 -6.93 11.54
C ILE A 134 -12.33 -8.16 11.41
N ALA A 135 -11.09 -7.94 10.96
CA ALA A 135 -10.08 -8.96 10.85
C ALA A 135 -8.69 -8.34 11.07
N THR A 136 -7.79 -9.10 11.68
CA THR A 136 -6.41 -8.70 11.93
C THR A 136 -5.48 -9.88 11.77
N ARG A 137 -4.28 -9.62 11.24
CA ARG A 137 -3.16 -10.56 11.19
C ARG A 137 -1.87 -9.82 11.39
N GLY A 138 -0.94 -10.43 12.13
CA GLY A 138 0.36 -9.85 12.42
C GLY A 138 1.50 -10.84 12.20
N LEU A 139 2.61 -10.34 11.68
CA LEU A 139 3.87 -11.05 11.49
C LEU A 139 4.90 -10.45 12.44
N ARG A 140 5.46 -11.29 13.31
CA ARG A 140 6.47 -10.88 14.29
C ARG A 140 7.66 -10.18 13.64
N GLU A 141 8.09 -10.71 12.50
CA GLU A 141 9.18 -10.21 11.67
C GLU A 141 8.65 -9.97 10.26
N TYR A 142 9.05 -8.87 9.65
CA TYR A 142 8.70 -8.56 8.27
C TYR A 142 9.39 -9.55 7.32
N GLY A 143 8.69 -10.02 6.28
CA GLY A 143 9.23 -10.97 5.31
C GLY A 143 8.30 -11.23 4.14
N ASP A 144 8.67 -12.17 3.27
CA ASP A 144 8.05 -12.38 1.95
C ASP A 144 6.59 -12.87 1.99
N ALA A 145 6.06 -13.22 3.17
CA ALA A 145 4.69 -13.72 3.34
C ALA A 145 3.63 -12.62 3.58
N THR A 146 3.97 -11.35 3.37
CA THR A 146 3.06 -10.21 3.64
C THR A 146 1.77 -10.27 2.82
N ASP A 147 1.86 -10.70 1.56
CA ASP A 147 0.73 -10.92 0.66
C ASP A 147 -0.25 -11.99 1.19
N ILE A 148 0.27 -13.11 1.69
CA ILE A 148 -0.52 -14.19 2.31
C ILE A 148 -1.32 -13.63 3.48
N PHE A 149 -0.70 -12.78 4.30
CA PHE A 149 -1.34 -12.19 5.47
C PHE A 149 -2.45 -11.20 5.08
N ILE A 150 -2.25 -10.42 4.02
CA ILE A 150 -3.28 -9.55 3.45
C ILE A 150 -4.48 -10.39 2.96
N PHE A 151 -4.22 -11.47 2.22
CA PHE A 151 -5.30 -12.35 1.75
C PHE A 151 -6.04 -13.06 2.89
N GLN A 152 -5.33 -13.46 3.95
CA GLN A 152 -5.95 -14.07 5.13
C GLN A 152 -6.89 -13.09 5.85
N VAL A 153 -6.52 -11.81 5.95
CA VAL A 153 -7.39 -10.78 6.53
C VAL A 153 -8.69 -10.65 5.74
N PHE A 154 -8.64 -10.66 4.40
CA PHE A 154 -9.86 -10.66 3.59
C PHE A 154 -10.68 -11.93 3.76
N LYS A 155 -10.04 -13.11 3.80
CA LYS A 155 -10.73 -14.38 4.06
C LYS A 155 -11.49 -14.36 5.40
N ASP A 156 -10.90 -13.75 6.42
CA ASP A 156 -11.56 -13.60 7.71
C ASP A 156 -12.66 -12.54 7.71
N ALA A 157 -12.45 -11.42 7.00
CA ALA A 157 -13.48 -10.40 6.85
C ALA A 157 -14.76 -10.93 6.16
N LEU A 158 -14.62 -11.86 5.20
CA LEU A 158 -15.75 -12.55 4.56
C LEU A 158 -16.58 -13.35 5.57
N LYS A 159 -15.93 -13.99 6.56
CA LYS A 159 -16.62 -14.76 7.62
C LYS A 159 -17.48 -13.88 8.53
N TYR A 160 -17.12 -12.60 8.71
CA TYR A 160 -17.81 -11.70 9.64
C TYR A 160 -19.30 -11.51 9.32
N HIS A 161 -19.70 -11.64 8.06
CA HIS A 161 -21.08 -11.54 7.63
C HIS A 161 -21.63 -12.83 7.00
N ASN A 162 -20.86 -13.93 7.07
CA ASN A 162 -21.19 -15.20 6.40
C ASN A 162 -21.56 -15.01 4.93
N ASP A 163 -20.79 -14.18 4.22
CA ASP A 163 -21.00 -13.83 2.81
C ASP A 163 -19.68 -14.06 2.05
N ASN A 164 -19.78 -14.38 0.75
CA ASN A 164 -18.65 -14.54 -0.16
C ASN A 164 -18.23 -13.21 -0.82
N SER A 165 -18.83 -12.10 -0.41
CA SER A 165 -18.55 -10.77 -0.93
C SER A 165 -18.29 -9.75 0.18
N LEU A 166 -17.33 -8.86 -0.05
CA LEU A 166 -17.11 -7.70 0.82
C LEU A 166 -18.08 -6.54 0.54
N ARG A 167 -19.01 -6.69 -0.42
CA ARG A 167 -20.01 -5.65 -0.76
C ARG A 167 -20.88 -5.24 0.42
N VAL A 168 -21.07 -6.12 1.41
CA VAL A 168 -21.77 -5.83 2.67
C VAL A 168 -21.07 -4.77 3.52
N PHE A 169 -19.81 -4.43 3.24
CA PHE A 169 -19.07 -3.34 3.87
C PHE A 169 -19.22 -2.00 3.14
N ARG A 170 -19.87 -1.96 1.98
CA ARG A 170 -20.18 -0.70 1.31
C ARG A 170 -20.92 0.23 2.27
N LYS A 171 -20.55 1.51 2.25
CA LYS A 171 -21.06 2.55 3.15
C LYS A 171 -20.72 2.37 4.64
N LYS A 172 -19.94 1.36 5.02
CA LYS A 172 -19.43 1.19 6.40
C LYS A 172 -18.07 1.86 6.62
N GLN A 173 -17.63 2.76 5.74
CA GLN A 173 -16.33 3.46 5.83
C GLN A 173 -15.17 2.50 6.14
N SER A 174 -15.15 1.35 5.45
CA SER A 174 -14.16 0.30 5.69
C SER A 174 -12.77 0.73 5.27
N ALA A 175 -11.76 0.20 5.93
CA ALA A 175 -10.35 0.48 5.65
C ALA A 175 -9.51 -0.79 5.79
N LEU A 176 -8.63 -1.03 4.81
CA LEU A 176 -7.47 -1.89 5.00
C LEU A 176 -6.29 -1.02 5.42
N THR A 177 -5.75 -1.26 6.61
CA THR A 177 -4.58 -0.57 7.12
C THR A 177 -3.41 -1.54 7.20
N LEU A 178 -2.28 -1.17 6.60
CA LEU A 178 -1.00 -1.85 6.76
C LEU A 178 -0.14 -1.07 7.75
N TYR A 179 0.16 -1.69 8.88
CA TYR A 179 1.16 -1.22 9.82
C TYR A 179 2.47 -1.94 9.51
N ALA A 180 3.53 -1.18 9.24
CA ALA A 180 4.83 -1.78 8.94
C ALA A 180 5.95 -1.07 9.69
N ARG A 181 6.80 -1.85 10.34
CA ARG A 181 7.89 -1.35 11.16
C ARG A 181 9.09 -0.98 10.30
N PHE A 182 9.60 0.22 10.51
CA PHE A 182 10.83 0.73 9.91
C PHE A 182 12.00 0.38 10.83
N TYR A 183 13.05 -0.16 10.23
CA TYR A 183 14.33 -0.37 10.87
C TYR A 183 15.28 0.71 10.38
N GLN A 184 15.80 1.53 11.29
CA GLN A 184 16.99 2.33 11.01
C GLN A 184 18.20 1.41 11.11
N ALA A 185 19.06 1.39 10.09
CA ALA A 185 20.32 0.69 10.22
C ALA A 185 21.18 1.34 11.30
N LYS A 186 21.70 0.51 12.20
CA LYS A 186 22.82 0.90 13.04
C LYS A 186 24.08 0.85 12.19
N SER A 187 24.96 1.84 12.35
CA SER A 187 26.32 1.78 11.84
C SER A 187 27.04 0.53 12.41
N GLY A 188 27.49 -0.37 11.54
CA GLY A 188 28.30 -1.55 11.89
C GLY A 188 27.52 -2.87 12.07
N CYS A 189 26.91 -3.41 11.01
CA CYS A 189 26.30 -4.75 11.05
C CYS A 189 27.36 -5.85 10.86
N GLU A 190 27.40 -6.83 11.76
CA GLU A 190 28.24 -8.05 11.67
C GLU A 190 27.66 -9.08 10.68
N GLU A 191 28.53 -9.91 10.10
CA GLU A 191 28.34 -10.83 8.97
C GLU A 191 27.24 -11.91 9.09
N SER A 192 26.45 -11.94 10.17
CA SER A 192 25.34 -12.89 10.36
C SER A 192 23.94 -12.29 10.15
N CYS A 193 23.84 -11.06 9.62
CA CYS A 193 22.57 -10.39 9.35
C CYS A 193 22.06 -10.68 7.92
N THR A 194 21.19 -11.67 7.74
CA THR A 194 20.54 -11.94 6.44
C THR A 194 19.56 -10.84 6.00
N SER A 195 19.32 -9.82 6.84
CA SER A 195 18.40 -8.69 6.59
C SER A 195 19.09 -7.35 6.32
N CYS A 196 20.41 -7.31 6.09
CA CYS A 196 21.13 -6.07 5.84
C CYS A 196 22.12 -6.22 4.68
N GLN A 197 21.76 -5.73 3.48
CA GLN A 197 22.71 -5.51 2.39
C GLN A 197 22.95 -4.01 2.13
N GLU A 198 23.14 -3.27 3.23
CA GLU A 198 23.75 -1.93 3.27
C GLU A 198 22.82 -0.74 2.97
N LEU A 199 22.27 0.00 3.93
CA LEU A 199 22.27 -0.08 5.39
C LEU A 199 20.87 0.45 5.80
N CYS A 200 19.88 -0.45 5.73
CA CYS A 200 18.42 -0.35 5.95
C CYS A 200 17.74 0.97 6.34
N THR A 201 16.78 1.33 5.49
CA THR A 201 15.39 1.60 5.88
C THR A 201 14.43 1.30 4.71
N ARG A 202 13.58 0.26 4.75
CA ARG A 202 12.31 0.17 3.99
C ARG A 202 11.31 -0.74 4.72
N PRO A 203 10.03 -0.43 4.72
CA PRO A 203 9.00 -1.45 4.60
C PRO A 203 8.07 -0.99 3.49
N GLY A 204 8.63 -1.07 2.28
CA GLY A 204 7.82 -1.15 1.09
C GLY A 204 6.83 -2.30 1.17
N PHE A 205 5.98 -2.40 0.17
CA PHE A 205 5.02 -3.50 0.09
C PHE A 205 4.54 -3.64 -1.33
N HIS A 206 4.13 -4.87 -1.65
CA HIS A 206 3.42 -5.18 -2.88
C HIS A 206 1.95 -5.48 -2.56
N LEU A 207 1.04 -4.88 -3.33
CA LEU A 207 -0.38 -5.19 -3.33
C LEU A 207 -0.75 -5.81 -4.69
N PRO A 208 -1.09 -7.11 -4.72
CA PRO A 208 -1.63 -7.74 -5.92
C PRO A 208 -2.93 -7.09 -6.36
N ARG A 209 -3.24 -7.13 -7.67
CA ARG A 209 -4.49 -6.59 -8.24
C ARG A 209 -5.76 -7.11 -7.53
N GLU A 210 -5.73 -8.34 -7.03
CA GLU A 210 -6.84 -8.96 -6.30
C GLU A 210 -7.18 -8.22 -5.00
N VAL A 211 -6.20 -7.51 -4.41
CA VAL A 211 -6.44 -6.63 -3.25
C VAL A 211 -7.33 -5.47 -3.67
N PHE A 212 -7.03 -4.80 -4.78
CA PHE A 212 -7.83 -3.66 -5.27
C PHE A 212 -9.24 -4.07 -5.67
N ILE A 213 -9.42 -5.24 -6.29
CA ILE A 213 -10.76 -5.80 -6.57
C ILE A 213 -11.58 -5.94 -5.28
N ARG A 214 -10.95 -6.41 -4.19
CA ARG A 214 -11.61 -6.60 -2.89
C ARG A 214 -11.92 -5.29 -2.19
N LEU A 215 -10.98 -4.34 -2.21
CA LEU A 215 -11.19 -3.00 -1.65
C LEU A 215 -12.30 -2.26 -2.40
N ASN A 216 -12.30 -2.32 -3.73
CA ASN A 216 -13.34 -1.72 -4.57
C ASN A 216 -14.72 -2.37 -4.31
N ALA A 217 -14.78 -3.69 -4.15
CA ALA A 217 -16.00 -4.39 -3.77
C ALA A 217 -16.60 -3.84 -2.46
N ALA A 218 -15.74 -3.54 -1.48
CA ALA A 218 -16.12 -2.98 -0.18
C ALA A 218 -16.35 -1.45 -0.17
N GLN A 219 -15.97 -0.73 -1.23
CA GLN A 219 -15.74 0.74 -1.17
C GLN A 219 -14.85 1.12 0.02
N ALA A 220 -13.80 0.33 0.24
CA ALA A 220 -12.86 0.54 1.32
C ALA A 220 -11.77 1.53 0.90
N ARG A 221 -11.25 2.29 1.86
CA ARG A 221 -9.99 3.01 1.71
C ARG A 221 -8.81 2.09 2.00
N PHE A 222 -7.64 2.47 1.51
CA PHE A 222 -6.36 1.89 1.89
C PHE A 222 -5.58 2.88 2.74
N VAL A 223 -4.88 2.40 3.76
CA VAL A 223 -4.02 3.21 4.62
C VAL A 223 -2.70 2.47 4.82
N TYR A 224 -1.59 3.12 4.52
CA TYR A 224 -0.27 2.65 4.88
C TYR A 224 0.25 3.47 6.06
N TRP A 225 0.52 2.78 7.17
CA TRP A 225 0.93 3.36 8.45
C TRP A 225 2.32 2.86 8.88
N PRO A 226 3.37 3.54 8.41
CA PRO A 226 4.74 3.26 8.80
C PRO A 226 4.99 3.60 10.28
N PHE A 227 5.78 2.82 11.02
CA PHE A 227 6.14 3.15 12.40
C PHE A 227 7.55 2.69 12.78
N GLU A 228 8.19 3.38 13.72
CA GLU A 228 9.50 2.99 14.28
C GLU A 228 9.30 2.25 15.62
N LYS A 229 8.43 2.82 16.47
CA LYS A 229 8.24 2.37 17.84
C LYS A 229 6.92 1.60 17.96
N ARG A 230 7.02 0.34 18.39
CA ARG A 230 5.85 -0.45 18.77
C ARG A 230 5.19 0.20 19.99
N ARG A 231 3.86 0.22 20.00
CA ARG A 231 3.09 0.50 21.21
C ARG A 231 2.80 -0.83 21.88
N LEU A 232 3.48 -1.11 22.98
CA LEU A 232 3.35 -2.39 23.66
C LEU A 232 2.12 -2.41 24.56
N PRO A 233 1.45 -3.57 24.73
CA PRO A 233 0.45 -3.74 25.77
C PRO A 233 1.09 -3.58 27.15
N VAL A 234 0.36 -2.96 28.07
CA VAL A 234 0.73 -2.93 29.50
C VAL A 234 0.29 -4.26 30.09
N TRP A 235 1.24 -5.01 30.64
CA TRP A 235 1.01 -6.27 31.35
C TRP A 235 0.63 -6.02 32.79
#